data_AF-A0A6M0CXK2-F1
#
_entry.id   AF-A0A6M0CXK2-F1
#
_cell.length_a   1.000
_cell.length_b   1.000
_cell.length_c   1.000
_cell.angle_alpha   90.00
_cell.angle_beta   90.00
_cell.angle_gamma   90.00
#
_symmetry.space_group_name_H-M   'P 1'
#
loop_
_entity.id
_entity.type
_entity.pdbx_description
1 polymer ?
#
loop_
_entity_poly.entity_id
_entity_poly.type
_entity_poly.pdbx_seq_one_letter_code
_entity_poly.pdbx_strand_id
1 'polypeptide(L)'
;MSEMVATVQDVARNAEAASAATDQANSQAREGNRVVQRTLQQIGQLADDIGCSAEAVGQLAHESERIGSVMTVINAIAEQTNLLALNAAIEAARAGEAGRGFAVVADEVRGLAQRTQQSTAEIETLIASLQHGALQAAERMHASHDMVATTVGLANETNLELQAITDTVSSIQAMNLQIATAAEQQSAVA
;
A
#
# COMPACT_ATOMS: atom_id res chain seq x y z
N MET A 1 27.11 -60.85 -24.92
CA MET A 1 25.74 -60.84 -24.36
C MET A 1 25.72 -60.35 -22.93
N SER A 2 26.52 -60.90 -22.00
CA SER A 2 26.57 -60.43 -20.59
C SER A 2 26.78 -58.91 -20.43
N GLU A 3 27.70 -58.29 -21.18
CA GLU A 3 27.93 -56.83 -21.14
C GLU A 3 26.74 -56.03 -21.72
N MET A 4 26.05 -56.57 -22.73
CA MET A 4 24.88 -55.94 -23.34
C MET A 4 23.68 -55.97 -22.40
N VAL A 5 23.44 -57.09 -21.72
CA VAL A 5 22.38 -57.20 -20.69
C VAL A 5 22.67 -56.26 -19.51
N ALA A 6 23.92 -56.18 -19.06
CA ALA A 6 24.31 -55.27 -17.98
C ALA A 6 24.08 -53.79 -18.33
N THR A 7 24.50 -53.37 -19.53
CA THR A 7 24.30 -51.98 -19.99
C THR A 7 22.82 -51.64 -20.18
N VAL A 8 22.00 -52.56 -20.67
CA VAL A 8 20.55 -52.37 -20.80
C VAL A 8 19.87 -52.24 -19.43
N GLN A 9 20.28 -53.04 -18.44
CA GLN A 9 19.79 -52.90 -17.05
C GLN A 9 20.19 -51.57 -16.42
N ASP A 10 21.37 -51.04 -16.74
CA ASP A 10 21.80 -49.73 -16.26
C ASP A 10 20.99 -48.59 -16.91
N VAL A 11 20.64 -48.71 -18.21
CA VAL A 11 19.74 -47.76 -18.88
C VAL A 11 18.34 -47.77 -18.25
N ALA A 12 17.78 -48.94 -17.95
CA ALA A 12 16.49 -49.05 -17.28
C ALA A 12 16.52 -48.39 -15.88
N ARG A 13 17.55 -48.68 -15.07
CA ARG A 13 17.73 -48.05 -13.75
C ARG A 13 17.89 -46.53 -13.84
N ASN A 14 18.63 -46.03 -14.82
CA ASN A 14 18.78 -44.59 -15.03
C ASN A 14 17.45 -43.93 -15.43
N ALA A 15 16.64 -44.59 -16.27
CA ALA A 15 15.32 -44.10 -16.65
C ALA A 15 14.35 -44.05 -15.44
N GLU A 16 14.38 -45.06 -14.57
CA GLU A 16 13.62 -45.06 -13.31
C GLU A 16 14.05 -43.93 -12.37
N ALA A 17 15.36 -43.75 -12.18
CA ALA A 17 15.90 -42.67 -11.35
C ALA A 17 15.52 -41.29 -11.90
N ALA A 18 15.59 -41.12 -13.22
CA ALA A 18 15.15 -39.90 -13.89
C ALA A 18 13.63 -39.68 -13.73
N SER A 19 12.82 -40.75 -13.79
CA SER A 19 11.37 -40.68 -13.56
C SER A 19 11.05 -40.18 -12.14
N ALA A 20 11.73 -40.72 -11.12
CA ALA A 20 11.57 -40.26 -9.74
C ALA A 20 11.98 -38.78 -9.57
N ALA A 21 13.07 -38.35 -10.23
CA ALA A 21 13.48 -36.95 -10.22
C ALA A 21 12.45 -36.03 -10.91
N THR A 22 11.86 -36.47 -12.02
CA THR A 22 10.77 -35.73 -12.68
C THR A 22 9.51 -35.62 -11.83
N ASP A 23 9.12 -36.69 -11.12
CA ASP A 23 7.98 -36.64 -10.21
C ASP A 23 8.21 -35.62 -9.07
N GLN A 24 9.42 -35.59 -8.52
CA GLN A 24 9.79 -34.60 -7.51
C GLN A 24 9.77 -33.17 -8.07
N ALA A 25 10.30 -32.93 -9.27
CA ALA A 25 10.26 -31.63 -9.93
C ALA A 25 8.82 -31.17 -10.22
N ASN A 26 7.95 -32.07 -10.68
CA ASN A 26 6.52 -31.79 -10.91
C ASN A 26 5.82 -31.39 -9.61
N SER A 27 6.09 -32.11 -8.52
CA SER A 27 5.54 -31.79 -7.19
C SER A 27 5.99 -30.40 -6.71
N GLN A 28 7.28 -30.07 -6.88
CA GLN A 28 7.83 -28.76 -6.52
C GLN A 28 7.23 -27.62 -7.37
N ALA A 29 7.07 -27.83 -8.69
CA ALA A 29 6.46 -26.83 -9.58
C ALA A 29 4.99 -26.56 -9.20
N ARG A 30 4.23 -27.63 -8.88
CA ARG A 30 2.83 -27.51 -8.42
C ARG A 30 2.72 -26.78 -7.07
N GLU A 31 3.63 -27.05 -6.14
CA GLU A 31 3.65 -26.30 -4.87
C GLU A 31 4.04 -24.83 -5.09
N GLY A 32 5.01 -24.57 -5.97
CA GLY A 32 5.35 -23.22 -6.41
C GLY A 32 4.14 -22.48 -6.96
N ASN A 33 3.34 -23.14 -7.80
CA ASN A 33 2.12 -22.57 -8.36
C ASN A 33 1.11 -22.21 -7.25
N ARG A 34 0.92 -23.11 -6.28
CA ARG A 34 0.09 -22.86 -5.09
C ARG A 34 0.57 -21.68 -4.24
N VAL A 35 1.87 -21.49 -4.10
CA VAL A 35 2.43 -20.34 -3.39
C VAL A 35 2.13 -19.06 -4.15
N VAL A 36 2.37 -19.04 -5.47
CA VAL A 36 2.06 -17.88 -6.33
C VAL A 36 0.58 -17.50 -6.26
N GLN A 37 -0.34 -18.48 -6.31
CA GLN A 37 -1.77 -18.23 -6.18
C GLN A 37 -2.14 -17.60 -4.82
N ARG A 38 -1.54 -18.09 -3.73
CA ARG A 38 -1.71 -17.48 -2.39
C ARG A 38 -1.15 -16.06 -2.34
N THR A 39 0.00 -15.81 -2.96
CA THR A 39 0.61 -14.49 -3.06
C THR A 39 -0.30 -13.53 -3.84
N LEU A 40 -0.88 -13.95 -4.97
CA LEU A 40 -1.84 -13.14 -5.72
C LEU A 40 -3.07 -12.77 -4.90
N GLN A 41 -3.60 -13.70 -4.11
CA GLN A 41 -4.72 -13.42 -3.20
C GLN A 41 -4.34 -12.36 -2.14
N GLN A 42 -3.17 -12.49 -1.52
CA GLN A 42 -2.68 -11.53 -0.53
C GLN A 42 -2.42 -10.15 -1.14
N ILE A 43 -1.89 -10.10 -2.36
CA ILE A 43 -1.68 -8.85 -3.10
C ILE A 43 -3.02 -8.18 -3.43
N GLY A 44 -4.04 -8.95 -3.81
CA GLY A 44 -5.39 -8.42 -4.03
C GLY A 44 -5.94 -7.74 -2.76
N GLN A 45 -5.81 -8.40 -1.61
CA GLN A 45 -6.24 -7.81 -0.35
C GLN A 45 -5.43 -6.57 0.03
N LEU A 46 -4.12 -6.55 -0.25
CA LEU A 46 -3.28 -5.37 -0.07
C LEU A 46 -3.73 -4.19 -0.97
N ALA A 47 -4.17 -4.46 -2.20
CA ALA A 47 -4.71 -3.44 -3.09
C ALA A 47 -5.97 -2.79 -2.50
N ASP A 48 -6.88 -3.61 -1.96
CA ASP A 48 -8.12 -3.14 -1.32
C ASP A 48 -7.82 -2.29 -0.08
N ASP A 49 -6.87 -2.73 0.76
CA ASP A 49 -6.44 -1.99 1.96
C ASP A 49 -5.80 -0.63 1.61
N ILE A 50 -4.99 -0.58 0.55
CA ILE A 50 -4.42 0.67 0.02
C ILE A 50 -5.54 1.59 -0.47
N GLY A 51 -6.53 1.06 -1.19
CA GLY A 51 -7.69 1.81 -1.66
C GLY A 51 -8.50 2.43 -0.51
N CYS A 52 -8.81 1.64 0.51
CA CYS A 52 -9.51 2.12 1.71
C CYS A 52 -8.70 3.21 2.45
N SER A 53 -7.38 3.03 2.54
CA SER A 53 -6.49 4.00 3.17
C SER A 53 -6.43 5.32 2.38
N ALA A 54 -6.43 5.24 1.05
CA ALA A 54 -6.44 6.42 0.18
C ALA A 54 -7.74 7.22 0.34
N GLU A 55 -8.88 6.54 0.47
CA GLU A 55 -10.16 7.18 0.74
C GLU A 55 -10.15 7.90 2.11
N ALA A 56 -9.68 7.23 3.16
CA ALA A 56 -9.59 7.83 4.51
C ALA A 56 -8.66 9.06 4.54
N VAL A 57 -7.54 9.01 3.82
CA VAL A 57 -6.63 10.16 3.68
C VAL A 57 -7.28 11.29 2.87
N GLY A 58 -8.04 10.97 1.82
CA GLY A 58 -8.82 11.94 1.05
C GLY A 58 -9.86 12.64 1.91
N GLN A 59 -10.58 11.90 2.77
CA GLN A 59 -11.51 12.47 3.73
C GLN A 59 -10.81 13.39 4.75
N LEU A 60 -9.64 12.99 5.26
CA LEU A 60 -8.84 13.82 6.17
C LEU A 60 -8.40 15.13 5.51
N ALA A 61 -7.99 15.09 4.24
CA ALA A 61 -7.63 16.29 3.49
C ALA A 61 -8.82 17.25 3.35
N HIS A 62 -9.99 16.71 3.02
CA HIS A 62 -11.22 17.49 2.88
C HIS A 62 -11.68 18.11 4.22
N GLU A 63 -11.68 17.34 5.31
CA GLU A 63 -12.03 17.87 6.63
C GLU A 63 -11.04 18.94 7.10
N SER A 64 -9.75 18.79 6.78
CA SER A 64 -8.74 19.81 7.08
C SER A 64 -8.97 21.11 6.32
N GLU A 65 -9.41 21.05 5.05
CA GLU A 65 -9.82 22.22 4.26
C GLU A 65 -11.04 22.92 4.87
N ARG A 66 -12.04 22.15 5.32
CA ARG A 66 -13.22 22.68 6.01
C ARG A 66 -12.83 23.39 7.31
N ILE A 67 -11.93 22.82 8.11
CA ILE A 67 -11.43 23.46 9.33
C ILE A 67 -10.68 24.76 8.99
N GLY A 68 -9.85 24.76 7.94
CA GLY A 68 -9.16 25.97 7.47
C GLY A 68 -10.14 27.11 7.15
N SER A 69 -11.24 26.80 6.46
CA SER A 69 -12.29 27.77 6.15
C SER A 69 -12.95 28.34 7.42
N VAL A 70 -13.18 27.51 8.43
CA VAL A 70 -13.71 27.95 9.73
C VAL A 70 -12.71 28.85 10.45
N MET A 71 -11.41 28.54 10.42
CA MET A 71 -10.37 29.38 11.03
C MET A 71 -10.32 30.77 10.41
N THR A 72 -10.46 30.89 9.08
CA THR A 72 -10.56 32.19 8.40
C THR A 72 -11.72 33.04 8.94
N VAL A 73 -12.88 32.43 9.19
CA VAL A 73 -14.04 33.13 9.78
C VAL A 73 -13.76 33.57 11.21
N ILE A 74 -13.15 32.71 12.04
CA ILE A 74 -12.83 33.06 13.43
C ILE A 74 -11.80 34.21 13.47
N ASN A 75 -10.80 34.17 12.59
CA ASN A 75 -9.79 35.23 12.51
C ASN A 75 -10.44 36.58 12.13
N ALA A 76 -11.35 36.59 11.15
CA ALA A 76 -12.12 37.77 10.78
C ALA A 76 -13.00 38.30 11.92
N ILE A 77 -13.65 37.42 12.69
CA ILE A 77 -14.43 37.80 13.88
C ILE A 77 -13.53 38.40 14.96
N ALA A 78 -12.35 37.82 15.19
CA ALA A 78 -11.41 38.31 16.17
C ALA A 78 -10.84 39.69 15.77
N GLU A 79 -10.57 39.90 14.48
CA GLU A 79 -10.17 41.21 13.95
C GLU A 79 -11.26 42.27 14.11
N GLN A 80 -12.51 41.93 13.77
CA GLN A 80 -13.64 42.82 13.96
C GLN A 80 -13.86 43.14 15.44
N THR A 81 -13.71 42.15 16.32
CA THR A 81 -13.82 42.32 17.79
C THR A 81 -12.72 43.24 18.31
N ASN A 82 -11.49 43.09 17.81
CA ASN A 82 -10.37 43.97 18.15
C ASN A 82 -10.63 45.43 17.72
N LEU A 83 -11.18 45.64 16.52
CA LEU A 83 -11.57 46.97 16.04
C LEU A 83 -12.72 47.58 16.84
N LEU A 84 -13.74 46.79 17.20
CA LEU A 84 -14.85 47.23 18.03
C LEU A 84 -14.37 47.63 19.44
N ALA A 85 -13.48 46.82 20.04
CA ALA A 85 -12.89 47.10 21.33
C ALA A 85 -12.04 48.38 21.31
N LEU A 86 -11.28 48.61 20.24
CA LEU A 86 -10.52 49.84 20.04
C LEU A 86 -11.43 51.07 19.98
N ASN A 87 -12.52 51.01 19.21
CA ASN A 87 -13.49 52.11 19.14
C ASN A 87 -14.15 52.38 20.51
N ALA A 88 -14.48 51.33 21.26
CA ALA A 88 -15.01 51.46 22.61
C ALA A 88 -14.02 52.11 23.59
N ALA A 89 -12.73 51.75 23.51
CA ALA A 89 -11.67 52.37 24.30
C ALA A 89 -11.51 53.86 23.99
N ILE A 90 -11.60 54.24 22.71
CA ILE A 90 -11.56 55.64 22.26
C ILE A 90 -12.76 56.43 22.84
N GLU A 91 -13.97 55.89 22.75
CA GLU A 91 -15.17 56.57 23.24
C GLU A 91 -15.19 56.65 24.78
N ALA A 92 -14.69 55.60 25.47
CA ALA A 92 -14.51 55.61 26.91
C ALA A 92 -13.52 56.70 27.37
N ALA A 93 -12.40 56.88 26.65
CA ALA A 93 -11.46 57.97 26.92
C ALA A 93 -12.11 59.35 26.71
N ARG A 94 -12.99 59.48 25.70
CA ARG A 94 -13.74 60.71 25.41
C ARG A 94 -14.74 61.08 26.51
N ALA A 95 -15.32 60.09 27.18
CA ALA A 95 -16.23 60.28 28.32
C ALA A 95 -15.53 60.63 29.64
N GLY A 96 -14.19 60.67 29.68
CA GLY A 96 -13.42 61.05 30.87
C GLY A 96 -13.65 60.11 32.06
N GLU A 97 -13.85 60.66 33.26
CA GLU A 97 -14.08 59.87 34.49
C GLU A 97 -15.31 58.96 34.39
N ALA A 98 -16.35 59.34 33.64
CA ALA A 98 -17.55 58.52 33.46
C ALA A 98 -17.31 57.26 32.61
N GLY A 99 -16.28 57.27 31.75
CA GLY A 99 -15.94 56.15 30.86
C GLY A 99 -14.93 55.15 31.45
N ARG A 100 -14.42 55.40 32.66
CA ARG A 100 -13.27 54.67 33.22
C ARG A 100 -13.50 53.16 33.36
N GLY A 101 -14.70 52.75 33.76
CA GLY A 101 -15.08 51.33 33.82
C GLY A 101 -15.20 50.68 32.44
N PHE A 102 -15.72 51.42 31.44
CA PHE A 102 -15.81 50.95 30.06
C PHE A 102 -14.44 50.80 29.40
N ALA A 103 -13.48 51.67 29.72
CA ALA A 103 -12.12 51.57 29.21
C ALA A 103 -11.44 50.26 29.62
N VAL A 104 -11.58 49.84 30.89
CA VAL A 104 -11.02 48.57 31.38
C VAL A 104 -11.62 47.38 30.64
N VAL A 105 -12.94 47.38 30.44
CA VAL A 105 -13.62 46.30 29.70
C VAL A 105 -13.17 46.28 28.24
N ALA A 106 -13.04 47.44 27.61
CA ALA A 106 -12.58 47.55 26.22
C ALA A 106 -11.15 46.99 26.04
N ASP A 107 -10.24 47.31 26.95
CA ASP A 107 -8.87 46.77 26.91
C ASP A 107 -8.83 45.24 27.13
N GLU A 108 -9.65 44.70 28.03
CA GLU A 108 -9.75 43.24 28.26
C GLU A 108 -10.30 42.52 27.02
N VAL A 109 -11.37 43.04 26.40
CA VAL A 109 -11.93 42.50 25.15
C VAL A 109 -10.89 42.56 24.03
N ARG A 110 -10.12 43.65 23.94
CA ARG A 110 -9.03 43.78 22.96
C ARG A 110 -7.96 42.71 23.18
N GLY A 111 -7.54 42.48 24.42
CA GLY A 111 -6.59 41.44 24.78
C GLY A 111 -7.08 40.03 24.41
N LEU A 112 -8.36 39.73 24.66
CA LEU A 112 -8.98 38.47 24.26
C LEU A 112 -9.03 38.30 22.73
N ALA A 113 -9.35 39.37 21.99
CA ALA A 113 -9.37 39.35 20.53
C ALA A 113 -7.97 39.06 19.95
N GLN A 114 -6.93 39.71 20.47
CA GLN A 114 -5.54 39.48 20.07
C GLN A 114 -5.07 38.05 20.38
N ARG A 115 -5.39 37.52 21.57
CA ARG A 115 -5.09 36.13 21.93
C ARG A 115 -5.81 35.14 21.03
N THR A 116 -7.06 35.44 20.65
CA THR A 116 -7.83 34.61 19.72
C THR A 116 -7.16 34.58 18.35
N GLN A 117 -6.75 35.74 17.80
CA GLN A 117 -6.02 35.81 16.52
C GLN A 117 -4.72 35.01 16.54
N GLN A 118 -3.95 35.10 17.62
CA GLN A 118 -2.72 34.33 17.77
C GLN A 118 -3.01 32.82 17.74
N SER A 119 -3.99 32.35 18.53
CA SER A 119 -4.35 30.94 18.55
C SER A 119 -4.90 30.45 17.21
N THR A 120 -5.68 31.26 16.49
CA THR A 120 -6.15 30.89 15.14
C THR A 120 -4.99 30.74 14.16
N ALA A 121 -3.99 31.62 14.20
CA ALA A 121 -2.81 31.52 13.33
C ALA A 121 -1.96 30.27 13.62
N GLU A 122 -1.81 29.91 14.89
CA GLU A 122 -1.16 28.66 15.30
C GLU A 122 -1.92 27.43 14.78
N ILE A 123 -3.25 27.42 14.89
CA ILE A 123 -4.11 26.35 14.37
C ILE A 123 -4.04 26.28 12.84
N GLU A 124 -4.07 27.41 12.13
CA GLU A 124 -3.93 27.45 10.67
C GLU A 124 -2.62 26.80 10.21
N THR A 125 -1.53 27.01 10.94
CA THR A 125 -0.23 26.37 10.65
C THR A 125 -0.28 24.86 10.83
N LEU A 126 -0.97 24.37 11.87
CA LEU A 126 -1.18 22.95 12.11
C LEU A 126 -2.06 22.31 11.02
N ILE A 127 -3.13 23.00 10.61
CA ILE A 127 -4.01 22.54 9.54
C ILE A 127 -3.29 22.47 8.20
N ALA A 128 -2.46 23.47 7.87
CA ALA A 128 -1.63 23.43 6.66
C ALA A 128 -0.66 22.23 6.68
N SER A 129 -0.08 21.93 7.85
CA SER A 129 0.79 20.77 8.03
C SER A 129 0.03 19.44 7.85
N LEU A 130 -1.21 19.36 8.35
CA LEU A 130 -2.09 18.19 8.18
C LEU A 130 -2.48 17.99 6.72
N GLN A 131 -2.86 19.06 6.01
CA GLN A 131 -3.18 19.02 4.58
C GLN A 131 -1.98 18.54 3.76
N HIS A 132 -0.79 19.06 4.05
CA HIS A 132 0.43 18.62 3.38
C HIS A 132 0.74 17.15 3.66
N GLY A 133 0.62 16.71 4.92
CA GLY A 133 0.80 15.31 5.30
C GLY A 133 -0.19 14.37 4.62
N ALA A 134 -1.46 14.78 4.49
CA ALA A 134 -2.48 14.01 3.80
C ALA A 134 -2.17 13.89 2.30
N LEU A 135 -1.75 14.97 1.63
CA LEU A 135 -1.33 14.93 0.23
C LEU A 135 -0.16 13.98 -0.01
N GLN A 136 0.90 14.07 0.82
CA GLN A 136 2.03 13.14 0.72
C GLN A 136 1.63 11.68 0.95
N ALA A 137 0.73 11.43 1.90
CA ALA A 137 0.22 10.09 2.16
C ALA A 137 -0.57 9.55 0.95
N ALA A 138 -1.41 10.38 0.34
CA ALA A 138 -2.16 10.02 -0.87
C ALA A 138 -1.23 9.69 -2.05
N GLU A 139 -0.19 10.49 -2.28
CA GLU A 139 0.82 10.22 -3.32
C GLU A 139 1.53 8.89 -3.10
N ARG A 140 1.93 8.59 -1.85
CA ARG A 140 2.56 7.30 -1.49
C ARG A 140 1.61 6.13 -1.67
N MET A 141 0.33 6.30 -1.36
CA MET A 141 -0.68 5.25 -1.58
C MET A 141 -0.89 4.99 -3.07
N HIS A 142 -0.90 6.04 -3.90
CA HIS A 142 -0.98 5.89 -5.35
C HIS A 142 0.23 5.14 -5.92
N ALA A 143 1.45 5.52 -5.52
CA ALA A 143 2.66 4.79 -5.91
C ALA A 143 2.64 3.33 -5.42
N SER A 144 2.10 3.06 -4.23
CA SER A 144 1.97 1.71 -3.70
C SER A 144 0.98 0.87 -4.52
N HIS A 145 -0.11 1.48 -4.97
CA HIS A 145 -1.08 0.84 -5.86
C HIS A 145 -0.46 0.44 -7.21
N ASP A 146 0.35 1.32 -7.81
CA ASP A 146 1.05 1.00 -9.07
C ASP A 146 2.08 -0.13 -8.89
N MET A 147 2.76 -0.16 -7.73
CA MET A 147 3.69 -1.23 -7.39
C MET A 147 2.96 -2.56 -7.19
N VAL A 148 1.77 -2.54 -6.59
CA VAL A 148 0.89 -3.71 -6.50
C VAL A 148 0.51 -4.23 -7.89
N ALA A 149 0.10 -3.35 -8.81
CA ALA A 149 -0.23 -3.75 -10.18
C ALA A 149 0.96 -4.41 -10.90
N THR A 150 2.16 -3.85 -10.72
CA THR A 150 3.40 -4.43 -11.27
C THR A 150 3.70 -5.81 -10.66
N THR A 151 3.50 -5.95 -9.35
CA THR A 151 3.73 -7.21 -8.63
C THR A 151 2.77 -8.31 -9.09
N VAL A 152 1.50 -7.98 -9.36
CA VAL A 152 0.53 -8.90 -9.96
C VAL A 152 1.01 -9.38 -11.33
N GLY A 153 1.56 -8.47 -12.16
CA GLY A 153 2.15 -8.82 -13.46
C GLY A 153 3.26 -9.86 -13.32
N LEU A 154 4.24 -9.61 -12.44
CA LEU A 154 5.37 -10.53 -12.19
C LEU A 154 4.92 -11.89 -11.63
N ALA A 155 3.91 -11.90 -10.76
CA ALA A 155 3.35 -13.14 -10.23
C ALA A 155 2.66 -13.97 -11.32
N ASN A 156 1.95 -13.33 -12.26
CA ASN A 156 1.36 -14.02 -13.40
C ASN A 156 2.43 -14.58 -14.36
N GLU A 157 3.51 -13.84 -14.62
CA GLU A 157 4.65 -14.33 -15.41
C GLU A 157 5.29 -15.56 -14.75
N THR A 158 5.51 -15.50 -13.43
CA THR A 158 6.03 -16.65 -12.65
C THR A 158 5.10 -17.86 -12.74
N ASN A 159 3.79 -17.64 -12.72
CA ASN A 159 2.80 -18.72 -12.86
C ASN A 159 2.89 -19.41 -14.23
N LEU A 160 3.12 -18.65 -15.31
CA LEU A 160 3.31 -19.18 -16.67
C LEU A 160 4.59 -20.02 -16.77
N GLU A 161 5.70 -19.54 -16.20
CA GLU A 161 6.97 -20.28 -16.19
C GLU A 161 6.86 -21.61 -15.43
N LEU A 162 6.18 -21.62 -14.27
CA LEU A 162 5.93 -22.85 -13.52
C LEU A 162 5.05 -23.85 -14.29
N GLN A 163 4.12 -23.35 -15.10
CA GLN A 163 3.30 -24.17 -15.95
C GLN A 163 4.12 -24.78 -17.10
N ALA A 164 4.99 -24.00 -17.74
CA ALA A 164 5.92 -24.50 -18.75
C ALA A 164 6.90 -25.56 -18.19
N ILE A 165 7.37 -25.39 -16.94
CA ILE A 165 8.16 -26.41 -16.24
C ILE A 165 7.35 -27.70 -16.08
N THR A 166 6.09 -27.60 -15.65
CA THR A 166 5.20 -28.76 -15.44
C THR A 166 4.98 -29.54 -16.73
N ASP A 167 4.79 -28.84 -17.86
CA ASP A 167 4.61 -29.45 -19.18
C ASP A 167 5.89 -30.14 -19.68
N THR A 168 7.04 -29.50 -19.48
CA THR A 168 8.36 -30.04 -19.84
C THR A 168 8.66 -31.31 -19.03
N VAL A 169 8.42 -31.27 -17.71
CA VAL A 169 8.62 -32.41 -16.81
C VAL A 169 7.71 -33.58 -17.20
N SER A 170 6.45 -33.31 -17.55
CA SER A 170 5.52 -34.34 -18.03
C SER A 170 6.01 -35.01 -19.32
N SER A 171 6.62 -34.25 -20.22
CA SER A 171 7.24 -34.80 -21.44
C SER A 171 8.47 -35.67 -21.14
N ILE A 172 9.32 -35.25 -20.20
CA ILE A 172 10.49 -36.05 -19.77
C ILE A 172 10.03 -37.36 -19.11
N GLN A 173 8.98 -37.33 -18.29
CA GLN A 173 8.42 -38.52 -17.66
C GLN A 173 7.91 -39.52 -18.72
N ALA A 174 7.24 -39.04 -19.78
CA ALA A 174 6.82 -39.89 -20.90
C ALA A 174 8.02 -40.51 -21.65
N MET A 175 9.10 -39.75 -21.86
CA MET A 175 10.34 -40.28 -22.46
C MET A 175 11.01 -41.33 -21.58
N ASN A 176 11.09 -41.11 -20.27
CA ASN A 176 11.66 -42.08 -19.34
C ASN A 176 10.88 -43.41 -19.35
N LEU A 177 9.55 -43.35 -19.42
CA LEU A 177 8.71 -44.55 -19.54
C LEU A 177 8.99 -45.32 -20.83
N GLN A 178 9.17 -44.61 -21.95
CA GLN A 178 9.54 -45.22 -23.23
C GLN A 178 10.94 -45.86 -23.18
N ILE A 179 11.91 -45.18 -22.58
CA ILE A 179 13.28 -45.69 -22.43
C ILE A 179 13.30 -46.95 -21.57
N ALA A 180 12.61 -46.93 -20.42
CA ALA A 180 12.51 -48.10 -19.54
C ALA A 180 11.86 -49.29 -20.27
N THR A 181 10.75 -49.05 -20.98
CA THR A 181 10.06 -50.09 -21.76
C THR A 181 10.95 -50.66 -22.87
N ALA A 182 11.68 -49.81 -23.59
CA ALA A 182 12.58 -50.24 -24.65
C ALA A 182 13.76 -51.04 -24.09
N ALA A 183 14.32 -50.63 -22.94
CA ALA A 183 15.38 -51.35 -22.26
C ALA A 183 14.91 -52.74 -21.78
N GLU A 184 13.73 -52.85 -21.17
CA GLU A 184 13.15 -54.15 -20.78
C GLU A 184 12.96 -55.08 -21.98
N GLN A 185 12.41 -54.56 -23.09
CA GLN A 185 12.26 -55.33 -24.33
C GLN A 185 13.61 -55.80 -24.85
N GLN A 186 14.62 -54.93 -24.90
CA GLN A 186 15.94 -55.25 -25.43
C GLN A 186 16.68 -56.27 -24.55
N SER A 187 16.47 -56.21 -23.22
CA SER A 187 16.99 -57.21 -22.28
C SER A 187 16.33 -58.58 -22.46
N ALA A 188 15.09 -58.64 -22.93
CA ALA A 188 14.37 -59.90 -23.15
C ALA A 188 14.81 -60.62 -24.44
N VAL A 189 15.43 -59.92 -25.39
CA VAL A 189 15.91 -60.50 -26.68
C VAL A 189 17.43 -60.77 -26.70
N ALA A 190 18.19 -60.18 -25.77
CA ALA A 190 19.66 -60.27 -25.68
C ALA A 190 20.16 -61.45 -24.82
#